data_AF-A0A924Y9F7-F1
#
_entry.id   AF-A0A924Y9F7-F1
#
_cell.length_a   1.000
_cell.length_b   1.000
_cell.length_c   1.000
_cell.angle_alpha   90.00
_cell.angle_beta   90.00
_cell.angle_gamma   90.00
#
_symmetry.space_group_name_H-M   'P 1'
#
loop_
_entity.id
_entity.type
_entity.pdbx_description
1 polymer ?
#
loop_
_entity_poly.entity_id
_entity_poly.type
_entity_poly.pdbx_seq_one_letter_code
_entity_poly.pdbx_strand_id
1 'polypeptide(L)'
;APLLNTGAGFSEMLARSGLLSPLAVQMARTGEQTGSLDTMMNKVADYLEGEADAKAHQVAVATGVLALLLAACVVAYIVISFYVGMFSSISQEGAQ
;
A
#
# COMPACT_ATOMS: atom_id res chain seq x y z
N ALA A 1 -13.72 -21.67 -21.02
CA ALA A 1 -13.67 -21.73 -19.54
C ALA A 1 -14.73 -22.72 -19.06
N PRO A 2 -14.35 -23.86 -18.44
CA PRO A 2 -15.26 -25.00 -18.20
C PRO A 2 -16.33 -24.79 -17.11
N LEU A 3 -16.39 -23.61 -16.48
CA LEU A 3 -17.26 -23.34 -15.33
C LEU A 3 -18.55 -22.57 -15.67
N LEU A 4 -18.64 -21.98 -16.87
CA LEU A 4 -19.87 -21.32 -17.35
C LEU A 4 -20.99 -22.34 -17.69
N ASN A 5 -20.63 -23.61 -17.89
CA ASN A 5 -21.55 -24.67 -18.29
C ASN A 5 -22.12 -25.47 -17.09
N THR A 6 -21.71 -25.15 -15.85
CA THR A 6 -22.10 -25.92 -14.65
C THR A 6 -23.24 -25.29 -13.85
N GLY A 7 -23.79 -24.15 -14.29
CA GLY A 7 -24.83 -23.42 -13.57
C GLY A 7 -24.36 -22.80 -12.24
N ALA A 8 -23.05 -22.79 -11.97
CA ALA A 8 -22.49 -22.11 -10.83
C ALA A 8 -22.66 -20.59 -10.98
N GLY A 9 -23.11 -19.92 -9.92
CA GLY A 9 -23.32 -18.48 -9.95
C GLY A 9 -22.04 -17.71 -10.24
N PHE A 10 -22.14 -16.58 -10.93
CA PHE A 10 -21.02 -15.70 -11.24
C PHE A 10 -20.26 -15.27 -9.98
N SER A 11 -21.00 -14.98 -8.90
CA SER A 11 -20.41 -14.64 -7.61
C SER A 11 -19.61 -15.79 -6.96
N GLU A 12 -20.00 -17.04 -7.18
CA GLU A 12 -19.30 -18.25 -6.73
C GLU A 12 -17.94 -18.40 -7.44
N MET A 13 -17.90 -18.11 -8.74
CA MET A 13 -16.67 -18.14 -9.53
C MET A 13 -15.69 -17.03 -9.09
N LEU A 14 -16.20 -15.83 -8.85
CA LEU A 14 -15.42 -14.72 -8.31
C LEU A 14 -14.84 -15.06 -6.93
N ALA A 15 -15.65 -15.65 -6.04
CA ALA A 15 -15.20 -16.09 -4.72
C ALA A 15 -14.06 -17.13 -4.80
N ARG A 16 -14.18 -18.10 -5.71
CA ARG A 16 -13.14 -19.13 -5.92
C ARG A 16 -11.85 -18.59 -6.52
N SER A 17 -11.90 -17.46 -7.23
CA SER A 17 -10.71 -16.85 -7.82
C SER A 17 -9.76 -16.27 -6.75
N GLY A 18 -10.29 -15.84 -5.59
CA GLY A 18 -9.52 -15.22 -4.51
C GLY A 18 -8.87 -13.88 -4.85
N LEU A 19 -9.08 -13.35 -6.06
CA LEU A 19 -8.48 -12.09 -6.51
C LEU A 19 -9.23 -10.85 -6.03
N LEU A 20 -10.50 -11.02 -5.66
CA LEU A 20 -11.40 -9.93 -5.30
C LEU A 20 -11.58 -9.87 -3.79
N SER A 21 -11.74 -8.65 -3.28
CA SER A 21 -12.11 -8.41 -1.89
C SER A 21 -13.43 -9.12 -1.54
N PRO A 22 -13.60 -9.66 -0.31
CA PRO A 22 -14.86 -10.27 0.13
C PRO A 22 -16.09 -9.38 -0.10
N LEU A 23 -15.92 -8.05 0.01
CA LEU A 23 -16.97 -7.07 -0.22
C LEU A 23 -17.37 -6.99 -1.70
N ALA A 24 -16.40 -7.05 -2.62
CA ALA A 24 -16.65 -7.08 -4.06
C ALA A 24 -17.42 -8.35 -4.48
N VAL A 25 -17.08 -9.51 -3.89
CA VAL A 25 -17.79 -10.78 -4.11
C VAL A 25 -19.23 -10.70 -3.60
N GLN A 26 -19.45 -10.07 -2.45
CA GLN A 26 -20.79 -9.87 -1.89
C GLN A 26 -21.65 -8.95 -2.78
N MET A 27 -21.07 -7.88 -3.32
CA MET A 27 -21.75 -6.99 -4.27
C MET A 27 -22.12 -7.73 -5.56
N ALA A 28 -21.24 -8.60 -6.06
CA ALA A 28 -21.53 -9.48 -7.20
C ALA A 28 -22.71 -10.41 -6.90
N ARG A 29 -22.72 -11.04 -5.72
CA ARG A 29 -23.81 -11.93 -5.27
C ARG A 29 -25.14 -11.20 -5.18
N THR A 30 -25.16 -9.98 -4.62
CA THR A 30 -26.37 -9.17 -4.57
C THR A 30 -26.87 -8.83 -5.97
N GLY A 31 -25.98 -8.39 -6.88
CA GLY A 31 -26.35 -8.07 -8.26
C GLY A 31 -26.87 -9.27 -9.05
N GLU A 32 -26.33 -10.46 -8.79
CA GLU A 32 -26.80 -11.72 -9.35
C GLU A 32 -28.19 -12.11 -8.83
N GLN A 33 -28.46 -11.93 -7.54
CA GLN A 33 -29.78 -12.20 -6.93
C GLN A 33 -30.86 -11.21 -7.38
N THR A 34 -30.51 -9.95 -7.61
CA THR A 34 -31.44 -8.88 -8.01
C THR A 34 -31.56 -8.70 -9.52
N GLY A 35 -30.78 -9.45 -10.31
CA GLY A 35 -30.72 -9.29 -11.77
C GLY A 35 -30.07 -7.98 -12.23
N SER A 36 -29.39 -7.25 -11.34
CA SER A 36 -28.71 -5.97 -11.61
C SER A 36 -27.19 -6.09 -11.57
N LEU A 37 -26.66 -7.23 -12.04
CA LEU A 37 -25.25 -7.57 -12.02
C LEU A 37 -24.37 -6.49 -12.67
N ASP A 38 -24.79 -5.94 -13.80
CA ASP A 38 -24.06 -4.90 -14.52
C ASP A 38 -23.86 -3.64 -13.65
N THR A 39 -24.94 -3.15 -13.02
CA THR A 39 -24.86 -2.00 -12.11
C THR A 39 -23.99 -2.29 -10.88
N MET A 40 -24.09 -3.50 -10.31
CA MET A 40 -23.28 -3.85 -9.15
C MET A 40 -21.80 -4.06 -9.49
N MET A 41 -21.48 -4.59 -10.68
CA MET A 41 -20.11 -4.71 -11.17
C MET A 41 -19.45 -3.36 -11.44
N ASN A 42 -20.20 -2.37 -11.93
CA ASN A 42 -19.69 -1.00 -12.02
C ASN A 42 -19.30 -0.46 -10.63
N LYS A 43 -20.15 -0.64 -9.61
CA LYS A 43 -19.81 -0.25 -8.24
C LYS A 43 -18.61 -1.01 -7.67
N VAL A 44 -18.43 -2.28 -8.05
CA VAL A 44 -17.25 -3.06 -7.68
C VAL A 44 -16.00 -2.45 -8.32
N ALA A 45 -16.05 -2.06 -9.59
CA ALA A 45 -14.94 -1.40 -10.26
C ALA A 45 -14.56 -0.09 -9.55
N ASP A 46 -15.54 0.78 -9.28
CA ASP A 46 -15.33 2.04 -8.55
C ASP A 46 -14.69 1.81 -7.17
N TYR A 47 -15.15 0.77 -6.46
CA TYR A 47 -14.59 0.41 -5.15
C TYR A 47 -13.13 -0.05 -5.25
N LEU A 48 -12.81 -0.92 -6.22
CA LEU A 48 -11.46 -1.43 -6.40
C LEU A 48 -10.49 -0.34 -6.88
N GLU A 49 -10.96 0.59 -7.71
CA GLU A 49 -10.18 1.75 -8.14
C GLU A 49 -9.85 2.65 -6.93
N GLY A 50 -10.83 2.93 -6.07
CA GLY A 50 -10.59 3.67 -4.82
C GLY A 50 -9.65 2.95 -3.86
N GLU A 51 -9.76 1.62 -3.74
CA GLU A 51 -8.85 0.82 -2.91
C GLU A 51 -7.42 0.82 -3.47
N ALA A 52 -7.27 0.75 -4.79
CA ALA A 52 -5.99 0.81 -5.47
C ALA A 52 -5.30 2.18 -5.31
N ASP A 53 -6.05 3.28 -5.45
CA ASP A 53 -5.54 4.64 -5.26
C ASP A 53 -5.10 4.86 -3.81
N ALA A 54 -5.91 4.45 -2.83
CA ALA A 54 -5.56 4.53 -1.41
C ALA A 54 -4.27 3.74 -1.09
N LYS A 55 -4.13 2.54 -1.65
CA LYS A 55 -2.91 1.73 -1.49
C LYS A 55 -1.70 2.39 -2.15
N ALA A 56 -1.85 2.91 -3.36
CA ALA A 56 -0.78 3.63 -4.06
C ALA A 56 -0.34 4.86 -3.27
N HIS A 57 -1.30 5.63 -2.74
CA HIS A 57 -1.02 6.79 -1.91
C HIS A 57 -0.28 6.42 -0.61
N GLN A 58 -0.70 5.35 0.07
CA GLN A 58 -0.02 4.87 1.28
C GLN A 58 1.43 4.48 0.99
N VAL A 59 1.68 3.78 -0.11
CA VAL A 59 3.05 3.41 -0.52
C VAL A 59 3.88 4.65 -0.86
N ALA A 60 3.29 5.64 -1.53
CA ALA A 60 3.96 6.91 -1.84
C ALA A 60 4.34 7.67 -0.57
N VAL A 61 3.42 7.78 0.40
CA VAL A 61 3.67 8.44 1.69
C VAL A 61 4.76 7.71 2.48
N ALA A 62 4.68 6.38 2.59
CA ALA A 62 5.69 5.58 3.28
C ALA A 62 7.10 5.78 2.68
N THR A 63 7.18 5.86 1.34
CA THR A 63 8.43 6.14 0.63
C THR A 63 8.98 7.53 0.96
N GLY A 64 8.12 8.56 1.01
CA GLY A 64 8.51 9.91 1.40
C GLY A 64 9.05 9.99 2.82
N VAL A 65 8.41 9.30 3.77
CA VAL A 65 8.87 9.24 5.17
C VAL A 65 10.23 8.56 5.28
N LEU A 66 10.45 7.45 4.56
CA LEU A 66 11.74 6.77 4.53
C LEU A 66 12.86 7.66 3.98
N ALA A 67 12.60 8.41 2.90
CA ALA A 67 13.56 9.35 2.34
C ALA A 67 13.95 10.45 3.34
N LEU A 68 12.97 10.99 4.09
CA LEU A 68 13.21 11.97 5.15
C LEU A 68 14.05 11.42 6.30
N LEU A 69 13.77 10.19 6.74
CA LEU A 69 14.57 9.53 7.78
C LEU A 69 16.02 9.33 7.34
N LEU A 70 16.24 8.90 6.10
CA LEU A 70 17.60 8.76 5.55
C LEU A 70 18.34 10.09 5.50
N ALA A 71 17.69 11.16 5.05
CA ALA A 71 18.27 12.50 5.05
C ALA A 71 18.64 12.96 6.47
N ALA A 72 17.74 12.75 7.45
CA ALA A 72 18.00 13.08 8.84
C ALA A 72 19.19 12.31 9.42
N CYS A 73 19.33 11.01 9.10
CA CYS A 73 20.48 10.21 9.51
C CYS A 73 21.79 10.74 8.94
N VAL A 74 21.82 11.13 7.66
CA VAL A 74 23.03 11.72 7.04
C VAL A 74 23.41 13.02 7.73
N VAL A 75 22.45 13.91 7.98
CA VAL A 75 22.70 15.18 8.68
C VAL A 75 23.21 14.91 10.11
N ALA A 76 22.56 14.02 10.86
CA ALA A 76 22.99 13.66 12.20
C ALA A 76 24.41 13.09 12.23
N TYR A 77 24.76 12.23 11.27
CA TYR A 77 26.10 11.67 11.13
C TYR A 77 27.17 12.76 10.92
N ILE A 78 26.89 13.73 10.04
CA ILE A 78 27.81 14.85 9.77
C ILE A 78 28.02 15.69 11.03
N VAL A 79 26.94 16.02 11.75
CA VAL A 79 27.02 16.80 12.98
C VAL A 79 27.84 16.07 14.04
N ILE A 80 27.56 14.79 14.29
CA ILE A 80 28.31 13.99 15.27
C ILE A 80 29.79 13.93 14.89
N SER A 81 30.11 13.66 13.62
CA SER A 81 31.50 13.59 13.14
C SER A 81 32.24 14.91 13.34
N PHE A 82 31.57 16.05 13.09
CA PHE A 82 32.12 17.38 13.30
C PHE A 82 32.44 17.65 14.78
N TYR A 83 31.50 17.33 15.69
CA TYR A 83 31.71 17.53 17.13
C TYR A 83 32.84 16.66 17.70
N VAL A 84 32.91 15.39 17.28
CA VAL A 84 34.00 14.48 17.69
C VAL A 84 35.34 15.02 17.20
N GLY A 85 35.42 15.47 15.95
CA GLY A 85 36.63 16.09 15.40
C GLY A 85 37.07 17.31 16.20
N MET A 86 36.16 18.24 16.47
CA MET A 86 36.45 19.44 17.26
C MET A 86 36.97 19.11 18.67
N PHE A 87 36.33 18.16 19.36
CA PHE A 87 36.77 17.74 20.69
C PHE A 87 38.18 17.12 20.67
N SER A 88 38.49 16.34 19.64
CA SER A 88 39.82 15.73 19.49
C SER A 88 40.91 16.80 19.31
N SER A 89 40.64 17.85 18.54
CA SER A 89 41.60 18.95 18.30
C SER A 89 41.93 19.72 19.59
N ILE A 90 40.92 20.13 20.36
CA ILE A 90 41.13 20.89 21.60
C ILE A 90 41.84 20.07 22.68
N SER A 91 41.63 18.74 22.69
CA SER A 91 42.27 17.85 23.67
C SER A 91 43.78 17.71 23.45
N GLN A 92 44.24 17.91 22.21
CA GLN A 92 45.65 17.83 21.86
C GLN A 92 46.42 19.12 22.22
N GLU A 93 45.76 20.27 22.22
CA GLU A 93 46.34 21.56 22.61
C GLU A 93 46.57 21.67 24.14
N GLY A 94 45.83 20.93 24.96
CA GLY A 94 46.01 20.90 26.42
C GLY A 94 47.08 19.92 26.94
N ALA A 95 47.76 19.19 26.04
CA ALA A 95 48.76 18.18 26.39
C ALA A 95 50.22 18.64 26.17
N GLN A 96 50.46 19.96 26.02
CA GLN A 96 51.79 20.58 26.04
C GLN A 96 52.00 21.46 27.27
#